data_AF-A0A1B3E4V7-F1
#
_entry.id   AF-A0A1B3E4V7-F1
#
_cell.length_a   1.000
_cell.length_b   1.000
_cell.length_c   1.000
_cell.angle_alpha   90.00
_cell.angle_beta   90.00
_cell.angle_gamma   90.00
#
_symmetry.space_group_name_H-M   'P 1'
#
loop_
_entity.id
_entity.type
_entity.pdbx_description
1 polymer ?
#
loop_
_entity_poly.entity_id
_entity_poly.type
_entity_poly.pdbx_seq_one_letter_code
_entity_poly.pdbx_strand_id
1 'polypeptide(L)'
;MLDKDLATPPGSPEDGAACIAAASPAGAWAGQAGKIAFWLAGWLASVGVWTFVTPQEGFFFHVSDEDIFYKYTGSAWSAPSGRGGV
;
A
#
# COMPACT_ATOMS: atom_id res chain seq x y z
N MET A 1 -8.00 -3.37 -0.60
CA MET A 1 -6.71 -2.76 -1.01
C MET A 1 -6.72 -2.64 -2.51
N LEU A 2 -6.47 -1.45 -3.04
CA LEU A 2 -6.80 -1.18 -4.44
C LEU A 2 -5.65 -1.51 -5.40
N ASP A 3 -4.39 -1.20 -5.07
CA ASP A 3 -3.29 -1.37 -6.02
C ASP A 3 -1.89 -1.34 -5.37
N LYS A 4 -0.93 -2.08 -5.95
CA LYS A 4 0.48 -2.05 -5.59
C LYS A 4 1.27 -1.23 -6.62
N ASP A 5 2.08 -0.30 -6.13
CA ASP A 5 2.96 0.56 -6.92
C ASP A 5 2.23 1.67 -7.70
N LEU A 6 1.19 2.23 -7.09
CA LEU A 6 0.54 3.40 -7.66
C LEU A 6 1.45 4.64 -7.44
N ALA A 7 1.69 5.40 -8.52
CA ALA A 7 2.59 6.57 -8.47
C ALA A 7 1.88 7.85 -8.03
N THR A 8 0.55 7.91 -8.16
CA THR A 8 -0.25 9.08 -7.80
C THR A 8 -1.45 8.65 -6.94
N PRO A 9 -1.76 9.39 -5.86
CA PRO A 9 -2.94 9.10 -5.07
C PRO A 9 -4.21 9.15 -5.92
N PRO A 10 -5.19 8.26 -5.69
CA PRO A 10 -6.54 8.43 -6.21
C PRO A 10 -7.08 9.81 -5.82
N GLY A 11 -7.76 10.48 -6.75
CA GLY A 11 -8.33 11.82 -6.49
C GLY A 11 -9.54 11.80 -5.56
N SER A 12 -10.18 10.64 -5.36
CA SER A 12 -11.31 10.45 -4.45
C SER A 12 -11.24 9.06 -3.81
N PRO A 13 -10.30 8.84 -2.87
CA PRO A 13 -10.16 7.57 -2.17
C PRO A 13 -11.31 7.38 -1.16
N GLU A 14 -11.80 6.16 -1.05
CA GLU A 14 -12.77 5.76 -0.03
C GLU A 14 -12.11 5.71 1.35
N ASP A 15 -12.89 5.92 2.42
CA ASP A 15 -12.39 5.77 3.79
C ASP A 15 -11.84 4.35 4.00
N GLY A 16 -10.62 4.26 4.52
CA GLY A 16 -9.89 3.00 4.67
C GLY A 16 -9.22 2.47 3.40
N ALA A 17 -9.21 3.22 2.30
CA ALA A 17 -8.44 2.85 1.13
C ALA A 17 -6.94 2.74 1.46
N ALA A 18 -6.31 1.65 1.04
CA ALA A 18 -4.88 1.45 1.16
C ALA A 18 -4.26 1.25 -0.22
N CYS A 19 -2.99 1.65 -0.37
CA CYS A 19 -2.14 1.45 -1.55
C CYS A 19 -0.66 1.31 -1.12
N ILE A 20 0.18 0.67 -1.94
CA ILE A 20 1.65 0.71 -1.77
C ILE A 20 2.18 1.75 -2.75
N ALA A 21 2.90 2.75 -2.24
CA ALA A 21 3.43 3.82 -3.09
C ALA A 21 4.58 3.31 -3.96
N ALA A 22 4.55 3.66 -5.26
CA ALA A 22 5.56 3.29 -6.24
C ALA A 22 6.99 3.74 -5.87
N ALA A 23 7.98 3.29 -6.63
CA ALA A 23 9.37 3.71 -6.49
C ALA A 23 9.60 5.23 -6.75
N SER A 24 8.71 5.87 -7.52
CA SER A 24 8.75 7.30 -7.82
C SER A 24 7.38 7.94 -7.63
N PRO A 25 6.93 8.12 -6.37
CA PRO A 25 5.60 8.63 -6.07
C PRO A 25 5.55 10.17 -6.21
N ALA A 26 4.38 10.67 -6.57
CA ALA A 26 4.13 12.09 -6.83
C ALA A 26 2.96 12.64 -6.00
N GLY A 27 2.79 13.96 -6.02
CA GLY A 27 1.73 14.66 -5.30
C GLY A 27 1.85 14.44 -3.79
N ALA A 28 0.73 14.11 -3.13
CA ALA A 28 0.70 13.88 -1.69
C ALA A 28 1.57 12.67 -1.24
N TRP A 29 1.98 11.81 -2.16
CA TRP A 29 2.81 10.63 -1.87
C TRP A 29 4.31 10.89 -2.07
N ALA A 30 4.72 12.09 -2.47
CA ALA A 30 6.12 12.43 -2.68
C ALA A 30 6.99 12.10 -1.45
N GLY A 31 8.10 11.38 -1.67
CA GLY A 31 9.02 10.93 -0.62
C GLY A 31 8.54 9.71 0.18
N GLN A 32 7.41 9.09 -0.19
CA GLN A 32 6.84 7.94 0.53
C GLN A 32 7.01 6.62 -0.23
N ALA A 33 8.04 6.51 -1.08
CA ALA A 33 8.26 5.34 -1.93
C ALA A 33 8.32 4.03 -1.12
N GLY A 34 7.61 3.00 -1.57
CA GLY A 34 7.56 1.68 -0.96
C GLY A 34 6.76 1.60 0.35
N LYS A 35 6.24 2.72 0.87
CA LYS A 35 5.40 2.74 2.08
C LYS A 35 3.96 2.37 1.74
N ILE A 36 3.24 1.90 2.76
CA ILE A 36 1.79 1.72 2.69
C ILE A 36 1.16 3.08 2.92
N ALA A 37 0.43 3.60 1.93
CA ALA A 37 -0.42 4.78 2.04
C ALA A 37 -1.84 4.34 2.41
N PHE A 38 -2.37 4.84 3.53
CA PHE A 38 -3.71 4.57 4.03
C PHE A 38 -4.51 5.86 4.11
N TRP A 39 -5.70 5.87 3.56
CA TRP A 39 -6.60 7.02 3.61
C TRP A 39 -7.48 6.95 4.85
N LEU A 40 -7.38 7.98 5.69
CA LEU A 40 -8.27 8.18 6.84
C LEU A 40 -9.21 9.34 6.53
N ALA A 41 -10.52 9.09 6.59
CA ALA A 41 -11.55 10.10 6.45
C ALA A 41 -12.78 9.75 7.31
N GLY A 42 -13.89 10.47 7.13
CA GLY A 42 -15.18 10.15 7.74
C GLY A 42 -15.13 10.14 9.26
N TRP A 43 -15.49 8.99 9.85
CA TRP A 43 -15.54 8.83 11.31
C TRP A 43 -14.15 8.84 11.96
N LEU A 44 -13.12 8.42 11.23
CA LEU A 44 -11.75 8.32 11.74
C LEU A 44 -10.98 9.64 11.64
N ALA A 45 -11.36 10.53 10.71
CA ALA A 45 -10.79 11.86 10.56
C ALA A 45 -11.78 12.84 9.90
N SER A 46 -11.96 14.03 10.50
CA SER A 46 -12.86 15.06 9.96
C SER A 46 -12.43 15.65 8.61
N VAL A 47 -11.15 15.50 8.26
CA VAL A 47 -10.62 15.85 6.93
C VAL A 47 -9.85 14.63 6.43
N GLY A 48 -10.03 14.30 5.15
CA GLY A 48 -9.33 13.20 4.52
C GLY A 48 -7.82 13.41 4.49
N VAL A 49 -7.06 12.44 5.00
CA VAL A 49 -5.60 12.50 5.09
C VAL A 49 -4.96 11.17 4.71
N TRP A 50 -3.88 11.25 3.91
CA TRP A 50 -3.01 10.13 3.66
C TRP A 50 -2.06 9.91 4.84
N THR A 51 -2.13 8.73 5.43
CA THR A 51 -1.22 8.26 6.48
C THR A 51 -0.27 7.24 5.89
N PHE A 52 1.03 7.38 6.17
CA PHE A 52 2.05 6.50 5.61
C PHE A 52 2.63 5.60 6.69
N VAL A 53 2.66 4.30 6.42
CA VAL A 53 3.26 3.29 7.28
C VAL A 53 4.51 2.75 6.61
N THR A 54 5.64 2.87 7.31
CA THR A 54 6.89 2.21 6.91
C THR A 54 6.76 0.71 7.20
N PRO A 55 6.85 -0.17 6.20
CA PRO A 55 6.72 -1.61 6.43
C PRO A 55 7.92 -2.15 7.20
N GLN A 56 7.66 -3.12 8.07
CA GLN A 56 8.71 -3.91 8.72
C GLN A 56 8.82 -5.27 8.05
N GLU A 57 10.00 -5.89 8.14
CA GLU A 57 10.21 -7.24 7.63
C GLU A 57 9.15 -8.19 8.20
N GLY A 58 8.57 -9.02 7.32
CA GLY A 58 7.51 -9.94 7.70
C GLY A 58 6.10 -9.37 7.63
N PHE A 59 5.92 -8.08 7.32
CA PHE A 59 4.59 -7.54 7.03
C PHE A 59 3.96 -8.25 5.83
N PHE A 60 2.68 -8.56 5.94
CA PHE A 60 1.88 -9.10 4.85
C PHE A 60 0.81 -8.10 4.45
N PHE A 61 0.58 -7.99 3.15
CA PHE A 61 -0.41 -7.07 2.61
C PHE A 61 -1.12 -7.73 1.43
N HIS A 62 -2.44 -7.89 1.51
CA HIS A 62 -3.25 -8.42 0.41
C HIS A 62 -3.62 -7.30 -0.54
N VAL A 63 -3.36 -7.48 -1.83
CA VAL A 63 -3.77 -6.58 -2.90
C VAL A 63 -4.99 -7.19 -3.56
N SER A 64 -6.15 -6.57 -3.37
CA SER A 64 -7.44 -7.17 -3.74
C SER A 64 -7.67 -7.16 -5.25
N ASP A 65 -7.10 -6.20 -5.98
CA ASP A 65 -7.19 -6.13 -7.45
C ASP A 65 -6.37 -7.24 -8.14
N GLU A 66 -5.24 -7.63 -7.54
CA GLU A 66 -4.40 -8.72 -8.02
C GLU A 66 -4.77 -10.08 -7.42
N ASP A 67 -5.56 -10.09 -6.34
CA ASP A 67 -5.81 -11.23 -5.45
C ASP A 67 -4.53 -11.93 -4.95
N ILE A 68 -3.49 -11.15 -4.62
CA ILE A 68 -2.18 -11.65 -4.18
C ILE A 68 -1.80 -11.05 -2.83
N PHE A 69 -1.23 -11.88 -1.96
CA PHE A 69 -0.55 -11.41 -0.74
C PHE A 69 0.89 -11.07 -1.05
N TYR A 70 1.34 -9.89 -0.66
CA TYR A 70 2.74 -9.49 -0.70
C TYR A 70 3.34 -9.56 0.70
N LYS A 71 4.58 -10.06 0.80
CA LYS A 71 5.38 -10.02 2.01
C LYS A 71 6.49 -9.00 1.85
N TYR A 72 6.68 -8.14 2.84
CA TYR A 72 7.84 -7.27 2.89
C TYR A 72 9.07 -8.04 3.39
N THR A 73 10.13 -8.07 2.58
CA THR A 73 11.39 -8.80 2.87
C THR A 73 12.35 -8.03 3.78
N GLY A 74 11.96 -6.84 4.24
CA GLY A 74 12.87 -5.88 4.88
C GLY A 74 13.45 -4.86 3.90
N SER A 75 13.42 -5.16 2.59
CA SER A 75 13.91 -4.27 1.53
C SER A 75 12.92 -4.05 0.38
N ALA A 76 12.03 -5.01 0.11
CA ALA A 76 11.06 -4.92 -0.97
C ALA A 76 9.79 -5.71 -0.67
N TRP A 77 8.69 -5.34 -1.33
CA TRP A 77 7.48 -6.15 -1.37
C TRP A 77 7.65 -7.26 -2.42
N SER A 78 7.42 -8.50 -2.01
CA SER A 78 7.54 -9.68 -2.88
C SER A 78 6.30 -10.56 -2.76
N ALA A 79 5.79 -11.05 -3.88
CA ALA A 79 4.75 -12.06 -3.88
C ALA A 79 5.33 -13.42 -3.42
N PRO A 80 4.53 -14.30 -2.80
CA PRO A 80 4.95 -15.66 -2.51
C PRO A 80 5.27 -16.36 -3.83
N SER A 81 6.51 -16.81 -3.98
CA SER A 81 6.87 -17.70 -5.07
C SER A 81 6.19 -19.05 -4.79
N GLY A 82 5.26 -19.44 -5.65
CA GLY A 82 4.60 -20.74 -5.56
C GLY A 82 5.61 -21.87 -5.70
N ARG A 83 6.06 -22.45 -4.59
CA ARG A 83 6.61 -23.80 -4.57
C ARG A 83 5.52 -24.72 -4.03
N GLY A 84 4.61 -25.11 -4.92
CA GLY A 84 3.80 -26.30 -4.70
C GLY A 84 4.73 -27.51 -4.59
N GLY A 85 4.49 -28.36 -3.60
CA GLY A 85 5.17 -29.64 -3.48
C GLY A 85 5.25 -30.14 -2.05
N VAL A 86 4.17 -30.78 -1.60
CA VAL A 86 4.21 -32.07 -0.89
C VAL A 86 3.02 -32.92 -1.35
#